data_AF-A0A7X4EEC3-F1
#
_entry.id   AF-A0A7X4EEC3-F1
#
_cell.length_a   1.000
_cell.length_b   1.000
_cell.length_c   1.000
_cell.angle_alpha   90.00
_cell.angle_beta   90.00
_cell.angle_gamma   90.00
#
_symmetry.space_group_name_H-M   'P 1'
#
loop_
_entity.id
_entity.type
_entity.pdbx_description
1 polymer ?
#
loop_
_entity_poly.entity_id
_entity_poly.type
_entity_poly.pdbx_seq_one_letter_code
_entity_poly.pdbx_strand_id
1 'polypeptide(L)'
;MPDRSRRSAGLPRAPERRGCSGRDGRARYAGMAAPPRAGKIRKRYPGGTRPRSLKNVFTGIVETTGVVASVTGGAQGRRIAIATAFARELAAGQSVAVDGACLTTTDRDDSTFTVELGASTLERTIAGGYAVGSRVNLERAIRAGDRLDGHLVQGHVDGLATFLTRRTEGNTRFLDFELPPGVFSTTVLHGSVALNGVSLTVNRLTDSAVCQAAIIPYTWEHTNLRLLEPGDRVNVEADLIGKYVRRIIETHAF
;
A
#
# COMPACT_ATOMS: atom_id res chain seq x y z
N MET A 1 50.64 -2.93 -39.45
CA MET A 1 50.38 -1.54 -39.89
C MET A 1 49.11 -1.05 -39.20
N PRO A 2 49.17 -0.27 -38.10
CA PRO A 2 47.98 0.34 -37.52
C PRO A 2 47.84 1.80 -37.96
N ASP A 3 46.70 2.15 -38.56
CA ASP A 3 46.35 3.53 -38.86
C ASP A 3 45.65 4.17 -37.65
N ARG A 4 46.13 5.35 -37.29
CA ARG A 4 45.70 6.19 -36.19
C ARG A 4 44.82 7.29 -36.76
N SER A 5 43.57 7.40 -36.32
CA SER A 5 42.93 8.71 -36.25
C SER A 5 41.99 8.83 -35.05
N ARG A 6 42.48 9.62 -34.09
CA ARG A 6 41.77 10.14 -32.92
C ARG A 6 40.88 11.30 -33.37
N ARG A 7 39.64 11.39 -32.85
CA ARG A 7 39.00 12.69 -32.51
C ARG A 7 38.13 12.53 -31.27
N SER A 8 38.66 13.01 -30.15
CA SER A 8 37.96 13.25 -28.89
C SER A 8 37.17 14.57 -29.00
N ALA A 9 35.85 14.53 -28.84
CA ALA A 9 35.03 15.73 -28.70
C ALA A 9 35.17 16.28 -27.26
N GLY A 10 35.62 17.54 -27.15
CA GLY A 10 35.87 18.23 -25.89
C GLY A 10 34.60 18.72 -25.20
N LEU A 11 34.60 18.66 -23.87
CA LEU A 11 33.60 19.27 -22.99
C LEU A 11 33.80 20.80 -22.93
N PRO A 12 32.72 21.61 -22.89
CA PRO A 12 32.85 23.06 -22.74
C PRO A 12 33.26 23.45 -21.32
N ARG A 13 34.18 24.42 -21.23
CA ARG A 13 34.74 24.99 -19.98
C ARG A 13 33.73 25.88 -19.25
N ALA A 14 33.74 25.80 -17.92
CA ALA A 14 33.02 26.71 -17.03
C ALA A 14 33.65 28.12 -17.02
N PRO A 15 32.86 29.21 -16.92
CA PRO A 15 33.39 30.56 -16.85
C PRO A 15 33.95 30.89 -15.45
N GLU A 16 35.07 31.61 -15.46
CA GLU A 16 35.87 32.02 -14.32
C GLU A 16 35.16 33.01 -13.38
N ARG A 17 35.45 32.86 -12.08
CA ARG A 17 35.03 33.76 -11.01
C ARG A 17 35.85 35.05 -11.07
N ARG A 18 35.20 36.20 -11.25
CA ARG A 18 35.79 37.51 -10.94
C ARG A 18 35.40 37.93 -9.53
N GLY A 19 36.38 38.05 -8.66
CA GLY A 19 36.23 38.66 -7.35
C GLY A 19 36.20 40.19 -7.47
N CYS A 20 35.31 40.83 -6.71
CA CYS A 20 35.43 42.24 -6.34
C CYS A 20 35.58 42.34 -4.82
N SER A 21 36.72 42.89 -4.42
CA SER A 21 37.08 43.34 -3.09
C SER A 21 36.10 44.37 -2.54
N GLY A 22 35.83 44.31 -1.24
CA GLY A 22 34.77 45.07 -0.59
C GLY A 22 35.04 46.55 -0.33
N ARG A 23 34.01 47.22 0.21
CA ARG A 23 34.06 48.18 1.32
C ARG A 23 32.64 48.58 1.75
N ASP A 24 32.46 48.59 3.07
CA ASP A 24 31.61 49.42 3.92
C ASP A 24 30.22 49.88 3.44
N GLY A 25 29.22 49.43 4.19
CA GLY A 25 27.87 49.99 4.14
C GLY A 25 27.00 49.46 5.29
N ARG A 26 27.31 49.85 6.54
CA ARG A 26 26.36 49.72 7.65
C ARG A 26 25.14 50.59 7.33
N ALA A 27 24.04 49.97 6.90
CA ALA A 27 22.73 50.61 6.82
C ALA A 27 21.74 49.84 7.71
N ARG A 28 21.04 50.62 8.52
CA ARG A 28 20.25 50.26 9.69
C ARG A 28 18.92 49.60 9.26
N TYR A 29 18.62 48.41 9.77
CA TYR A 29 17.25 47.90 9.87
C TYR A 29 16.84 47.91 11.35
N ALA A 30 16.50 49.08 11.86
CA ALA A 30 15.76 49.23 13.09
C ALA A 30 14.32 49.60 12.71
N GLY A 31 13.36 48.70 12.96
CA GLY A 31 11.93 49.01 12.82
C GLY A 31 11.08 47.99 12.06
N MET A 32 11.23 46.67 12.31
CA MET A 32 10.16 45.72 11.99
C MET A 32 9.78 44.97 13.26
N ALA A 33 8.54 45.20 13.71
CA ALA A 33 7.92 44.48 14.81
C ALA A 33 7.89 42.96 14.50
N ALA A 34 8.08 42.15 15.54
CA ALA A 34 7.99 40.69 15.44
C ALA A 34 6.62 40.25 14.88
N PRO A 35 6.55 39.21 14.03
CA PRO A 35 5.28 38.70 13.55
C PRO A 35 4.46 38.13 14.72
N PRO A 36 3.13 38.30 14.73
CA PRO A 36 2.30 37.74 15.77
C PRO A 36 2.36 36.21 15.71
N ARG A 37 2.35 35.56 16.89
CA ARG A 37 2.30 34.10 17.03
C ARG A 37 1.09 33.57 16.24
N ALA A 38 1.35 32.60 15.36
CA ALA A 38 0.31 31.91 14.60
C ALA A 38 -0.72 31.27 15.54
N GLY A 39 -1.89 31.92 15.67
CA GLY A 39 -3.05 31.33 16.31
C GLY A 39 -3.53 30.14 15.49
N LYS A 40 -3.93 29.05 16.17
CA LYS A 40 -4.52 27.87 15.53
C LYS A 40 -5.78 28.28 14.77
N ILE A 41 -5.69 28.38 13.45
CA ILE A 41 -6.86 28.62 12.58
C ILE A 41 -7.73 27.37 12.63
N ARG A 42 -8.79 27.41 13.42
CA ARG A 42 -9.88 26.43 13.35
C ARG A 42 -10.69 26.72 12.09
N LYS A 43 -10.45 25.99 11.01
CA LYS A 43 -11.33 26.01 9.82
C LYS A 43 -12.73 25.57 10.24
N ARG A 44 -13.66 26.53 10.32
CA ARG A 44 -15.10 26.28 10.41
C ARG A 44 -15.60 26.00 9.00
N TYR A 45 -16.03 24.76 8.75
CA TYR A 45 -16.76 24.41 7.54
C TYR A 45 -18.23 24.84 7.70
N PRO A 46 -18.82 25.60 6.76
CA PRO A 46 -20.24 25.90 6.79
C PRO A 46 -21.03 24.59 6.62
N GLY A 47 -21.98 24.29 7.52
CA GLY A 47 -22.92 23.17 7.34
C GLY A 47 -22.62 21.86 8.08
N GLY A 48 -21.82 21.86 9.14
CA GLY A 48 -21.77 20.77 10.15
C GLY A 48 -21.29 19.39 9.67
N THR A 49 -21.03 19.22 8.38
CA THR A 49 -20.57 17.97 7.79
C THR A 49 -19.06 18.03 7.67
N ARG A 50 -18.36 17.21 8.47
CA ARG A 50 -16.96 16.88 8.19
C ARG A 50 -16.90 16.37 6.74
N PRO A 51 -15.90 16.76 5.93
CA PRO A 51 -15.75 16.16 4.61
C PRO A 51 -15.75 14.65 4.79
N ARG A 52 -16.66 13.96 4.08
CA ARG A 52 -16.67 12.49 4.07
C ARG A 52 -15.27 12.09 3.59
N SER A 53 -14.50 11.49 4.49
CA SER A 53 -13.26 10.78 4.15
C SER A 53 -13.49 10.03 2.84
N LEU A 54 -12.54 10.08 1.91
CA LEU A 54 -12.47 9.09 0.83
C LEU A 54 -12.63 7.73 1.53
N LYS A 55 -13.79 7.09 1.36
CA LYS A 55 -14.22 6.13 2.38
C LYS A 55 -13.33 4.89 2.42
N ASN A 56 -12.62 4.56 1.34
CA ASN A 56 -12.02 3.25 1.16
C ASN A 56 -10.69 3.34 0.38
N VAL A 57 -9.67 4.02 0.92
CA VAL A 57 -8.34 4.00 0.30
C VAL A 57 -7.29 3.68 1.37
N PHE A 58 -6.38 2.81 1.00
CA PHE A 58 -5.23 2.33 1.74
C PHE A 58 -3.98 2.54 0.89
N THR A 59 -2.83 2.29 1.48
CA THR A 59 -1.52 2.44 0.83
C THR A 59 -0.86 1.09 0.54
N GLY A 60 -1.35 0.03 1.16
CA GLY A 60 -0.74 -1.29 1.18
C GLY A 60 0.48 -1.37 2.11
N ILE A 61 0.64 -0.40 3.01
CA ILE A 61 1.67 -0.44 4.05
C ILE A 61 1.02 -0.99 5.32
N VAL A 62 1.25 -2.28 5.56
CA VAL A 62 0.72 -2.98 6.73
C VAL A 62 1.25 -2.31 8.00
N GLU A 63 0.33 -1.87 8.86
CA GLU A 63 0.67 -1.22 10.13
C GLU A 63 1.07 -2.26 11.19
N THR A 64 0.39 -3.41 11.21
CA THR A 64 0.68 -4.52 12.11
C THR A 64 -0.02 -5.80 11.66
N THR A 65 0.32 -6.93 12.29
CA THR A 65 -0.45 -8.16 12.19
C THR A 65 -1.41 -8.30 13.36
N GLY A 66 -2.65 -8.67 13.08
CA GLY A 66 -3.64 -9.06 14.09
C GLY A 66 -3.76 -10.58 14.23
N VAL A 67 -4.55 -11.00 15.22
CA VAL A 67 -4.90 -12.41 15.45
C VAL A 67 -6.42 -12.54 15.51
N VAL A 68 -7.00 -13.45 14.74
CA VAL A 68 -8.43 -13.75 14.81
C VAL A 68 -8.74 -14.37 16.17
N ALA A 69 -9.53 -13.66 16.98
CA ALA A 69 -9.89 -14.03 18.34
C ALA A 69 -11.19 -14.86 18.39
N SER A 70 -12.16 -14.56 17.52
CA SER A 70 -13.36 -15.38 17.37
C SER A 70 -13.94 -15.29 15.96
N VAL A 71 -14.65 -16.33 15.57
CA VAL A 71 -15.40 -16.43 14.32
C VAL A 71 -16.77 -17.01 14.64
N THR A 72 -17.83 -16.29 14.28
CA THR A 72 -19.21 -16.80 14.38
C THR A 72 -19.93 -16.64 13.04
N GLY A 73 -20.98 -17.44 12.83
CA GLY A 73 -21.70 -17.51 11.55
C GLY A 73 -21.19 -18.62 10.63
N GLY A 74 -21.46 -18.48 9.33
CA GLY A 74 -21.22 -19.52 8.32
C GLY A 74 -21.00 -18.95 6.92
N ALA A 75 -21.21 -19.76 5.88
CA ALA A 75 -20.90 -19.38 4.50
C ALA A 75 -21.66 -18.14 3.99
N GLN A 76 -22.87 -17.89 4.50
CA GLN A 76 -23.70 -16.75 4.09
C GLN A 76 -23.32 -15.43 4.78
N GLY A 77 -22.55 -15.51 5.87
CA GLY A 77 -22.09 -14.36 6.59
C GLY A 77 -21.31 -14.76 7.85
N ARG A 78 -20.22 -14.05 8.10
CA ARG A 78 -19.35 -14.27 9.27
C ARG A 78 -19.16 -12.98 10.03
N ARG A 79 -19.16 -13.09 11.36
CA ARG A 79 -18.69 -12.06 12.27
C ARG A 79 -17.33 -12.51 12.81
N ILE A 80 -16.31 -11.67 12.62
CA ILE A 80 -14.92 -12.00 12.95
C ILE A 80 -14.40 -10.94 13.90
N ALA A 81 -13.94 -11.36 15.07
CA ALA A 81 -13.27 -10.49 16.03
C ALA A 81 -11.75 -10.68 15.89
N ILE A 82 -11.01 -9.57 15.77
CA ILE A 82 -9.57 -9.57 15.50
C ILE A 82 -8.87 -8.75 16.59
N ALA A 83 -7.96 -9.40 17.31
CA ALA A 83 -7.12 -8.77 18.32
C ALA A 83 -5.98 -7.98 17.67
N THR A 84 -5.79 -6.73 18.09
CA THR A 84 -4.71 -5.85 17.62
C THR A 84 -4.47 -4.69 18.59
N ALA A 85 -3.24 -4.18 18.64
CA ALA A 85 -2.85 -3.08 19.53
C ALA A 85 -3.60 -1.77 19.28
N PHE A 86 -4.08 -1.54 18.04
CA PHE A 86 -4.77 -0.30 17.66
C PHE A 86 -6.31 -0.43 17.71
N ALA A 87 -6.87 -1.52 18.25
CA ALA A 87 -8.32 -1.76 18.24
C ALA A 87 -9.12 -0.60 18.87
N ARG A 88 -8.65 -0.09 20.01
CA ARG A 88 -9.27 1.06 20.71
C ARG A 88 -9.31 2.36 19.89
N GLU A 89 -8.46 2.48 18.87
CA GLU A 89 -8.38 3.65 18.00
C GLU A 89 -9.41 3.61 16.87
N LEU A 90 -10.06 2.46 16.67
CA LEU A 90 -11.15 2.29 15.72
C LEU A 90 -12.47 2.75 16.32
N ALA A 91 -13.34 3.23 15.44
CA ALA A 91 -14.73 3.53 15.71
C ALA A 91 -15.64 2.74 14.76
N ALA A 92 -16.84 2.42 15.23
CA ALA A 92 -17.84 1.79 14.39
C ALA A 92 -18.07 2.61 13.11
N GLY A 93 -18.14 1.92 11.96
CA GLY A 93 -18.26 2.54 10.64
C GLY A 93 -16.94 2.97 9.98
N GLN A 94 -15.79 2.78 10.63
CA GLN A 94 -14.49 3.01 10.01
C GLN A 94 -14.03 1.81 9.18
N SER A 95 -13.29 2.09 8.11
CA SER A 95 -12.73 1.08 7.20
C SER A 95 -11.34 0.65 7.66
N VAL A 96 -11.12 -0.66 7.68
CA VAL A 96 -9.84 -1.32 7.97
C VAL A 96 -9.61 -2.42 6.94
N ALA A 97 -8.42 -2.44 6.33
CA ALA A 97 -8.01 -3.53 5.46
C ALA A 97 -7.57 -4.71 6.32
N VAL A 98 -8.19 -5.87 6.10
CA VAL A 98 -7.81 -7.16 6.71
C VAL A 98 -7.34 -8.08 5.59
N ASP A 99 -6.04 -8.36 5.56
CA ASP A 99 -5.36 -9.00 4.42
C ASP A 99 -5.75 -8.35 3.09
N GLY A 100 -5.80 -7.02 3.06
CA GLY A 100 -6.16 -6.25 1.87
C GLY A 100 -7.64 -6.25 1.52
N ALA A 101 -8.53 -6.89 2.28
CA ALA A 101 -9.97 -6.71 2.11
C ALA A 101 -10.44 -5.53 2.97
N CYS A 102 -11.06 -4.52 2.35
CA CYS A 102 -11.66 -3.38 3.05
C CYS A 102 -12.91 -3.84 3.81
N LEU A 103 -12.82 -3.85 5.13
CA LEU A 103 -13.92 -4.24 6.02
C LEU A 103 -14.31 -3.07 6.91
N THR A 104 -15.59 -3.04 7.30
CA THR A 104 -16.11 -2.02 8.20
C THR A 104 -16.11 -2.53 9.63
N THR A 105 -15.48 -1.80 10.55
CA THR A 105 -15.56 -2.08 11.98
C THR A 105 -17.00 -1.91 12.46
N THR A 106 -17.61 -2.95 13.01
CA THR A 106 -18.97 -2.92 13.57
C THR A 106 -18.96 -2.67 15.07
N ASP A 107 -17.94 -3.16 15.76
CA ASP A 107 -17.77 -3.04 17.21
C ASP A 107 -16.29 -3.12 17.61
N ARG A 108 -15.93 -2.66 18.80
CA ARG A 108 -14.56 -2.77 19.34
C ARG A 108 -14.50 -2.64 20.86
N ASP A 109 -13.50 -3.28 21.44
CA ASP A 109 -13.02 -3.06 22.82
C ASP A 109 -11.59 -2.51 22.82
N ASP A 110 -10.88 -2.63 23.95
CA ASP A 110 -9.51 -2.11 24.10
C ASP A 110 -8.45 -2.89 23.31
N SER A 111 -8.76 -4.14 22.96
CA SER A 111 -7.81 -5.11 22.41
C SER A 111 -8.29 -5.76 21.10
N THR A 112 -9.58 -5.71 20.82
CA THR A 112 -10.22 -6.41 19.71
C THR A 112 -11.19 -5.49 18.97
N PHE A 113 -11.25 -5.62 17.65
CA PHE A 113 -12.32 -5.04 16.84
C PHE A 113 -13.06 -6.14 16.08
N THR A 114 -14.31 -5.87 15.74
CA THR A 114 -15.17 -6.82 15.03
C THR A 114 -15.54 -6.28 13.66
N VAL A 115 -15.62 -7.20 12.69
CA VAL A 115 -16.08 -6.95 11.32
C VAL A 115 -17.14 -7.99 10.96
N GLU A 116 -18.04 -7.61 10.06
CA GLU A 116 -19.04 -8.50 9.49
C GLU A 116 -18.82 -8.61 7.98
N LEU A 117 -18.80 -9.84 7.48
CA LEU A 117 -18.55 -10.16 6.09
C LEU A 117 -19.77 -10.88 5.52
N GLY A 118 -20.27 -10.41 4.38
CA GLY A 118 -21.29 -11.12 3.62
C GLY A 118 -20.71 -12.18 2.68
N ALA A 119 -21.59 -13.03 2.14
CA ALA A 119 -21.22 -14.12 1.23
C ALA A 119 -20.27 -13.70 0.09
N SER A 120 -20.54 -12.57 -0.57
CA SER A 120 -19.71 -12.11 -1.70
C SER A 120 -18.26 -11.81 -1.32
N THR A 121 -18.00 -11.33 -0.10
CA THR A 121 -16.64 -11.09 0.39
C THR A 121 -15.97 -12.41 0.77
N LEU A 122 -16.72 -13.31 1.40
CA LEU A 122 -16.22 -14.63 1.80
C LEU A 122 -15.86 -15.50 0.59
N GLU A 123 -16.59 -15.41 -0.51
CA GLU A 123 -16.31 -16.13 -1.76
C GLU A 123 -15.08 -15.60 -2.50
N ARG A 124 -14.81 -14.29 -2.40
CA ARG A 124 -13.74 -13.61 -3.15
C ARG A 124 -12.42 -13.50 -2.41
N THR A 125 -12.44 -13.72 -1.09
CA THR A 125 -11.28 -13.51 -0.22
C THR A 125 -10.96 -14.76 0.59
N ILE A 126 -9.77 -14.81 1.16
CA ILE A 126 -9.35 -15.89 2.07
C ILE A 126 -10.09 -15.84 3.42
N ALA A 127 -10.90 -14.80 3.69
CA ALA A 127 -11.58 -14.63 4.97
C ALA A 127 -12.62 -15.73 5.27
N GLY A 128 -13.11 -16.43 4.24
CA GLY A 128 -13.91 -17.64 4.38
C GLY A 128 -13.19 -18.76 5.14
N GLY A 129 -11.85 -18.81 5.05
CA GLY A 129 -10.99 -19.79 5.71
C GLY A 129 -10.50 -19.39 7.10
N TYR A 130 -10.75 -18.16 7.56
CA TYR A 130 -10.27 -17.72 8.86
C TYR A 130 -10.82 -18.58 10.00
N ALA A 131 -9.92 -18.96 10.90
CA ALA A 131 -10.19 -19.65 12.15
C ALA A 131 -9.54 -18.90 13.31
N VAL A 132 -9.95 -19.20 14.55
CA VAL A 132 -9.29 -18.67 15.75
C VAL A 132 -7.79 -18.96 15.70
N GLY A 133 -6.97 -17.93 15.95
CA GLY A 133 -5.51 -18.00 15.85
C GLY A 133 -4.93 -17.61 14.47
N SER A 134 -5.77 -17.43 13.44
CA SER A 134 -5.28 -16.97 12.12
C SER A 134 -4.61 -15.60 12.25
N ARG A 135 -3.46 -15.43 11.58
CA ARG A 135 -2.71 -14.16 11.56
C ARG A 135 -3.02 -13.38 10.29
N VAL A 136 -3.47 -12.14 10.47
CA VAL A 136 -3.94 -11.28 9.38
C VAL A 136 -3.13 -9.99 9.33
N ASN A 137 -2.85 -9.47 8.13
CA ASN A 137 -2.30 -8.13 7.96
C ASN A 137 -3.39 -7.08 8.18
N LEU A 138 -3.04 -5.98 8.85
CA LEU A 138 -3.97 -4.92 9.18
C LEU A 138 -3.43 -3.54 8.76
N GLU A 139 -4.28 -2.75 8.11
CA GLU A 139 -4.02 -1.36 7.76
C GLU A 139 -5.31 -0.53 7.88
N ARG A 140 -5.25 0.63 8.52
CA ARG A 140 -6.39 1.56 8.59
C ARG A 140 -6.48 2.39 7.32
N ALA A 141 -7.69 2.84 6.98
CA ALA A 141 -7.86 3.75 5.86
C ALA A 141 -7.03 5.04 6.07
N ILE A 142 -6.37 5.48 4.99
CA ILE A 142 -5.50 6.66 5.02
C ILE A 142 -6.30 7.92 5.37
N ARG A 143 -5.76 8.80 6.22
CA ARG A 143 -6.39 10.10 6.50
C ARG A 143 -5.97 11.12 5.46
N ALA A 144 -6.85 12.10 5.20
CA ALA A 144 -6.51 13.20 4.32
C ALA A 144 -5.28 13.97 4.87
N GLY A 145 -4.22 14.05 4.07
CA GLY A 145 -2.95 14.69 4.44
C GLY A 145 -1.86 13.74 4.92
N ASP A 146 -2.15 12.44 5.07
CA ASP A 146 -1.13 11.42 5.36
C ASP A 146 -0.33 11.06 4.10
N ARG A 147 0.78 10.34 4.29
CA ARG A 147 1.66 9.86 3.22
C ARG A 147 1.04 8.65 2.50
N LEU A 148 1.18 8.61 1.18
CA LEU A 148 0.90 7.44 0.34
C LEU A 148 2.24 6.75 0.05
N ASP A 149 2.72 5.92 0.98
CA ASP A 149 4.07 5.34 0.92
C ASP A 149 4.18 4.09 0.03
N GLY A 150 3.07 3.38 -0.17
CA GLY A 150 2.97 2.30 -1.15
C GLY A 150 2.32 2.77 -2.45
N HIS A 151 1.16 2.20 -2.80
CA HIS A 151 0.36 2.62 -3.95
C HIS A 151 -1.13 2.72 -3.57
N LEU A 152 -1.99 3.12 -4.51
CA LEU A 152 -3.42 3.19 -4.26
C LEU A 152 -4.02 1.79 -4.15
N VAL A 153 -4.32 1.37 -2.92
CA VAL A 153 -5.02 0.12 -2.62
C VAL A 153 -6.44 0.47 -2.19
N GLN A 154 -7.45 -0.05 -2.87
CA GLN A 154 -8.86 0.17 -2.55
C GLN A 154 -9.34 -0.74 -1.40
N GLY A 155 -8.65 -1.88 -1.25
CA GLY A 155 -9.10 -2.98 -0.43
C GLY A 155 -10.22 -3.79 -1.09
N HIS A 156 -10.26 -3.78 -2.42
CA HIS A 156 -11.24 -4.50 -3.24
C HIS A 156 -10.53 -5.66 -3.93
N VAL A 157 -10.42 -6.77 -3.20
CA VAL A 157 -9.74 -7.98 -3.68
C VAL A 157 -10.34 -8.44 -5.01
N ASP A 158 -9.48 -8.55 -6.01
CA ASP A 158 -9.84 -8.94 -7.38
C ASP A 158 -9.88 -10.46 -7.55
N GLY A 159 -9.17 -11.18 -6.70
CA GLY A 159 -9.20 -12.64 -6.63
C GLY A 159 -8.18 -13.20 -5.66
N LEU A 160 -7.87 -14.47 -5.84
CA LEU A 160 -6.92 -15.20 -5.02
C LEU A 160 -5.74 -15.67 -5.86
N ALA A 161 -4.54 -15.25 -5.46
CA ALA A 161 -3.30 -15.78 -6.00
C ALA A 161 -2.86 -17.02 -5.21
N THR A 162 -2.14 -17.93 -5.86
CA THR A 162 -1.54 -19.10 -5.20
C THR A 162 -0.07 -18.83 -4.94
N PHE A 163 0.39 -18.96 -3.70
CA PHE A 163 1.81 -18.90 -3.39
C PHE A 163 2.49 -20.19 -3.86
N LEU A 164 3.53 -20.06 -4.69
CA LEU A 164 4.18 -21.20 -5.33
C LEU A 164 5.44 -21.62 -4.59
N THR A 165 6.36 -20.67 -4.39
CA THR A 165 7.66 -20.94 -3.78
C THR A 165 8.33 -19.67 -3.30
N ARG A 166 9.32 -19.82 -2.43
CA ARG A 166 10.24 -18.74 -2.05
C ARG A 166 11.69 -19.19 -2.17
N ARG A 167 12.54 -18.26 -2.57
CA ARG A 167 14.00 -18.38 -2.41
C ARG A 167 14.54 -17.19 -1.63
N THR A 168 15.62 -17.41 -0.91
CA THR A 168 16.33 -16.35 -0.18
C THR A 168 17.67 -16.11 -0.84
N GLU A 169 17.97 -14.86 -1.16
CA GLU A 169 19.29 -14.44 -1.64
C GLU A 169 19.74 -13.25 -0.81
N GLY A 170 20.82 -13.43 -0.04
CA GLY A 170 21.24 -12.47 0.97
C GLY A 170 20.12 -12.17 1.96
N ASN A 171 19.72 -10.91 2.04
CA ASN A 171 18.65 -10.46 2.95
C ASN A 171 17.28 -10.35 2.28
N THR A 172 17.17 -10.64 0.99
CA THR A 172 15.92 -10.53 0.23
C THR A 172 15.28 -11.90 0.07
N ARG A 173 13.96 -11.96 0.25
CA ARG A 173 13.17 -13.16 -0.06
C ARG A 173 12.39 -12.91 -1.32
N PHE A 174 12.57 -13.74 -2.33
CA PHE A 174 11.80 -13.69 -3.56
C PHE A 174 10.66 -14.70 -3.48
N LEU A 175 9.43 -14.23 -3.55
CA LEU A 175 8.23 -15.05 -3.45
C LEU A 175 7.53 -15.05 -4.82
N ASP A 176 7.25 -16.25 -5.33
CA ASP A 176 6.53 -16.45 -6.58
C ASP A 176 5.06 -16.76 -6.30
N PHE A 177 4.18 -16.06 -7.02
CA PHE A 177 2.73 -16.21 -6.93
C PHE A 177 2.13 -16.45 -8.31
N GLU A 178 1.24 -17.41 -8.43
CA GLU A 178 0.39 -17.56 -9.61
C GLU A 178 -0.80 -16.61 -9.49
N LEU A 179 -0.91 -15.66 -10.43
CA LEU A 179 -1.98 -14.67 -10.46
C LEU A 179 -3.21 -15.20 -11.22
N PRO A 180 -4.43 -14.89 -10.77
CA PRO A 180 -5.62 -15.16 -11.57
C PRO A 180 -5.60 -14.31 -12.86
N PRO A 181 -6.17 -14.80 -13.99
CA PRO A 181 -6.04 -14.15 -15.29
C PRO A 181 -6.45 -12.67 -15.33
N GLY A 182 -7.51 -12.31 -14.58
CA GLY A 182 -7.98 -10.93 -14.48
C GLY A 182 -6.93 -9.98 -13.92
N VAL A 183 -6.22 -10.40 -12.86
CA VAL A 183 -5.16 -9.60 -12.21
C VAL A 183 -3.89 -9.61 -13.06
N PHE A 184 -3.52 -10.76 -13.63
CA PHE A 184 -2.34 -10.89 -14.48
C PHE A 184 -2.36 -9.90 -15.64
N SER A 185 -3.50 -9.79 -16.35
CA SER A 185 -3.65 -8.89 -17.50
C SER A 185 -3.49 -7.39 -17.20
N THR A 186 -3.57 -6.99 -15.93
CA THR A 186 -3.39 -5.62 -15.47
C THR A 186 -2.08 -5.41 -14.72
N THR A 187 -1.31 -6.48 -14.52
CA THR A 187 -0.03 -6.46 -13.81
C THR A 187 1.10 -6.18 -14.79
N VAL A 188 2.02 -5.30 -14.42
CA VAL A 188 3.18 -4.95 -15.26
C VAL A 188 4.48 -5.17 -14.49
N LEU A 189 5.54 -5.54 -15.19
CA LEU A 189 6.88 -5.63 -14.61
C LEU A 189 7.28 -4.27 -14.02
N HIS A 190 7.84 -4.28 -12.80
CA HIS A 190 8.17 -3.09 -12.00
C HIS A 190 6.99 -2.22 -11.59
N GLY A 191 5.76 -2.63 -11.89
CA GLY A 191 4.53 -2.03 -11.36
C GLY A 191 4.23 -2.49 -9.94
N SER A 192 3.07 -2.06 -9.45
CA SER A 192 2.57 -2.40 -8.12
C SER A 192 1.55 -3.54 -8.16
N VAL A 193 1.52 -4.32 -7.08
CA VAL A 193 0.47 -5.31 -6.78
C VAL A 193 0.29 -5.37 -5.27
N ALA A 194 -0.94 -5.61 -4.80
CA ALA A 194 -1.21 -5.83 -3.38
C ALA A 194 -1.49 -7.31 -3.11
N LEU A 195 -0.69 -7.94 -2.24
CA LEU A 195 -0.86 -9.34 -1.81
C LEU A 195 -1.10 -9.39 -0.30
N ASN A 196 -2.25 -9.93 0.13
CA ASN A 196 -2.75 -9.80 1.51
C ASN A 196 -2.66 -8.35 2.04
N GLY A 197 -2.96 -7.38 1.18
CA GLY A 197 -2.86 -5.95 1.49
C GLY A 197 -1.44 -5.39 1.57
N VAL A 198 -0.40 -6.17 1.27
CA VAL A 198 0.98 -5.66 1.21
C VAL A 198 1.25 -5.12 -0.19
N SER A 199 1.55 -3.83 -0.29
CA SER A 199 2.02 -3.16 -1.50
C SER A 199 3.41 -3.65 -1.86
N LEU A 200 3.55 -4.27 -3.03
CA LEU A 200 4.78 -4.87 -3.51
C LEU A 200 5.10 -4.43 -4.93
N THR A 201 6.39 -4.37 -5.24
CA THR A 201 6.88 -4.17 -6.61
C THR A 201 7.02 -5.52 -7.29
N VAL A 202 6.50 -5.62 -8.52
CA VAL A 202 6.65 -6.81 -9.37
C VAL A 202 8.11 -6.90 -9.83
N ASN A 203 8.86 -7.83 -9.25
CA ASN A 203 10.28 -8.04 -9.55
C ASN A 203 10.48 -8.85 -10.85
N ARG A 204 9.58 -9.80 -11.10
CA ARG A 204 9.55 -10.62 -12.31
C ARG A 204 8.11 -10.98 -12.63
N LEU A 205 7.78 -11.03 -13.92
CA LEU A 205 6.48 -11.45 -14.42
C LEU A 205 6.72 -12.42 -15.58
N THR A 206 6.10 -13.60 -15.55
CA THR A 206 6.23 -14.59 -16.63
C THR A 206 4.99 -14.65 -17.50
N ASP A 207 5.13 -15.22 -18.70
CA ASP A 207 4.00 -15.48 -19.60
C ASP A 207 3.00 -16.49 -19.02
N SER A 208 3.41 -17.29 -18.03
CA SER A 208 2.60 -18.27 -17.32
C SER A 208 1.92 -17.70 -16.07
N ALA A 209 1.66 -16.40 -16.04
CA ALA A 209 1.01 -15.69 -14.92
C ALA A 209 1.72 -15.76 -13.56
N VAL A 210 3.03 -16.06 -13.54
CA VAL A 210 3.82 -16.05 -12.30
C VAL A 210 4.36 -14.65 -12.06
N CYS A 211 3.93 -14.04 -10.96
CA CYS A 211 4.40 -12.77 -10.44
C CYS A 211 5.34 -13.02 -9.26
N GLN A 212 6.55 -12.51 -9.35
CA GLN A 212 7.52 -12.54 -8.26
C GLN A 212 7.57 -11.20 -7.54
N ALA A 213 7.52 -11.22 -6.22
CA ALA A 213 7.80 -10.07 -5.38
C ALA A 213 9.11 -10.25 -4.61
N ALA A 214 9.89 -9.18 -4.50
CA ALA A 214 11.09 -9.13 -3.67
C ALA A 214 10.73 -8.53 -2.30
N ILE A 215 10.87 -9.30 -1.24
CA ILE A 215 10.50 -8.94 0.12
C ILE A 215 11.74 -8.61 0.94
N ILE A 216 11.81 -7.38 1.40
CA ILE A 216 12.87 -6.89 2.29
C ILE A 216 12.66 -7.41 3.74
N PRO A 217 13.70 -7.44 4.58
CA PRO A 217 13.61 -7.96 5.94
C PRO A 217 12.48 -7.35 6.78
N TYR A 218 12.29 -6.03 6.70
CA TYR A 218 11.25 -5.35 7.47
C TYR A 218 9.84 -5.88 7.12
N THR A 219 9.49 -5.90 5.84
CA THR A 219 8.20 -6.44 5.37
C THR A 219 8.03 -7.92 5.73
N TRP A 220 9.11 -8.71 5.65
CA TRP A 220 9.09 -10.12 6.05
C TRP A 220 8.73 -10.30 7.53
N GLU A 221 9.34 -9.51 8.41
CA GLU A 221 9.13 -9.59 9.86
C GLU A 221 7.79 -8.99 10.33
N HIS A 222 7.21 -8.08 9.56
CA HIS A 222 6.02 -7.31 9.98
C HIS A 222 4.73 -7.68 9.24
N THR A 223 4.76 -8.69 8.35
CA THR A 223 3.57 -9.17 7.64
C THR A 223 3.39 -10.68 7.80
N ASN A 224 2.20 -11.19 7.46
CA ASN A 224 1.91 -12.61 7.42
C ASN A 224 2.50 -13.34 6.21
N LEU A 225 3.13 -12.64 5.25
CA LEU A 225 3.78 -13.26 4.09
C LEU A 225 4.87 -14.27 4.51
N ARG A 226 5.48 -14.07 5.69
CA ARG A 226 6.48 -15.00 6.23
C ARG A 226 5.93 -16.38 6.61
N LEU A 227 4.62 -16.46 6.81
CA LEU A 227 3.92 -17.66 7.28
C LEU A 227 3.46 -18.55 6.11
N LEU A 228 3.58 -18.06 4.88
CA LEU A 228 3.07 -18.77 3.70
C LEU A 228 3.88 -20.04 3.41
N GLU A 229 3.15 -21.08 3.07
CA GLU A 229 3.63 -22.36 2.56
C GLU A 229 3.13 -22.60 1.12
N PRO A 230 3.92 -23.26 0.25
CA PRO A 230 3.50 -23.56 -1.11
C PRO A 230 2.09 -24.17 -1.20
N GLY A 231 1.24 -23.58 -2.04
CA GLY A 231 -0.18 -23.93 -2.16
C GLY A 231 -1.13 -23.00 -1.42
N ASP A 232 -0.63 -22.18 -0.49
CA ASP A 232 -1.45 -21.20 0.21
C ASP A 232 -2.08 -20.19 -0.75
N ARG A 233 -3.31 -19.79 -0.42
CA ARG A 233 -4.05 -18.75 -1.14
C ARG A 233 -3.83 -17.42 -0.46
N VAL A 234 -3.67 -16.36 -1.25
CA VAL A 234 -3.55 -14.98 -0.76
C VAL A 234 -4.52 -14.09 -1.50
N ASN A 235 -5.10 -13.12 -0.80
CA ASN A 235 -5.88 -12.06 -1.44
C ASN A 235 -4.97 -11.27 -2.37
N VAL A 236 -5.41 -11.03 -3.60
CA VAL A 236 -4.69 -10.18 -4.55
C VAL A 236 -5.59 -9.07 -5.09
N GLU A 237 -5.05 -7.86 -5.09
CA GLU A 237 -5.64 -6.68 -5.74
C GLU A 237 -4.65 -6.14 -6.77
N ALA A 238 -5.12 -5.94 -8.00
CA ALA A 238 -4.33 -5.34 -9.05
C ALA A 238 -4.24 -3.83 -8.88
N ASP A 239 -3.17 -3.22 -9.40
CA ASP A 239 -3.05 -1.75 -9.43
C ASP A 239 -4.26 -1.13 -10.13
N LEU A 240 -4.92 -0.20 -9.43
CA LEU A 240 -6.07 0.53 -9.91
C LEU A 240 -5.81 1.23 -11.26
N ILE A 241 -4.59 1.74 -11.49
CA ILE A 241 -4.20 2.37 -12.75
C ILE A 241 -4.24 1.34 -13.88
N GLY A 242 -3.69 0.14 -13.67
CA GLY A 242 -3.71 -0.95 -14.64
C GLY A 242 -5.14 -1.34 -15.04
N LYS A 243 -6.06 -1.38 -14.07
CA LYS A 243 -7.49 -1.66 -14.30
C LYS A 243 -8.15 -0.59 -15.17
N TYR A 244 -7.89 0.69 -14.90
CA TYR A 244 -8.44 1.77 -15.71
C TYR A 244 -7.88 1.77 -17.14
N VAL A 245 -6.56 1.56 -17.31
CA VAL A 245 -5.92 1.47 -18.63
C VAL A 245 -6.52 0.32 -19.43
N ARG A 246 -6.64 -0.87 -18.83
CA ARG A 246 -7.27 -2.03 -19.47
C ARG A 246 -8.70 -1.71 -19.91
N ARG A 247 -9.52 -1.12 -19.03
CA ARG A 247 -10.91 -0.77 -19.34
C ARG A 247 -11.02 0.22 -20.50
N ILE A 248 -10.13 1.21 -20.57
CA ILE A 248 -10.09 2.17 -21.68
C ILE A 248 -9.76 1.46 -23.00
N ILE A 249 -8.73 0.61 -23.00
CA ILE A 249 -8.32 -0.15 -24.19
C ILE A 249 -9.44 -1.09 -24.66
N GLU A 250 -10.10 -1.82 -23.75
CA GLU A 250 -11.23 -2.71 -24.10
C GLU A 250 -12.42 -1.97 -24.71
N THR A 251 -12.62 -0.69 -24.36
CA THR A 251 -13.75 0.13 -24.84
C THR A 251 -13.41 0.95 -26.08
N HIS A 252 -12.13 1.14 -26.38
CA HIS A 252 -11.63 1.97 -27.48
C HIS A 252 -10.63 1.22 -28.37
N ALA A 253 -10.71 -0.12 -28.39
CA ALA A 253 -9.98 -0.92 -29.35
C ALA A 253 -10.51 -0.56 -30.76
N PHE A 254 -9.65 0.10 -31.54
CA PHE A 254 -9.89 0.44 -32.94
C PHE A 254 -9.89 -0.82 -33.82
#